data_AF-A0A077M4Z5-F1
#
_entry.id   AF-A0A077M4Z5-F1
#
_cell.length_a   1.000
_cell.length_b   1.000
_cell.length_c   1.000
_cell.angle_alpha   90.00
_cell.angle_beta   90.00
_cell.angle_gamma   90.00
#
_symmetry.space_group_name_H-M   'P 1'
#
loop_
_entity.id
_entity.type
_entity.pdbx_description
1 polymer ?
#
loop_
_entity_poly.entity_id
_entity_poly.type
_entity_poly.pdbx_seq_one_letter_code
_entity_poly.pdbx_strand_id
1 'polypeptide(L)'
;MQRARRTNPYPFTWEIPVATVVAVALLLILGIHAGRAGANLVAGAGLTLPSRETLFTSVPGILGGDAGAGLSSPPSQLAGPLAVRVWVSLIEALLLTLTLWGIKAGMDRWGPGRIQGMATREEAERLLGRSRLRKSAAVVRPDLYGKRR
;
A
#
# COMPACT_ATOMS: atom_id res chain seq x y z
N MET A 1 -3.69 -0.08 34.87
CA MET A 1 -3.29 1.26 34.36
C MET A 1 -1.86 1.69 34.72
N GLN A 2 -1.27 1.31 35.87
CA GLN A 2 0.09 1.76 36.24
C GLN A 2 1.25 1.12 35.44
N ARG A 3 1.06 -0.10 34.88
CA ARG A 3 2.13 -0.84 34.17
C ARG A 3 2.58 -0.15 32.88
N ALA A 4 1.68 0.55 32.18
CA ALA A 4 1.97 1.31 30.96
C ALA A 4 2.80 2.59 31.20
N ARG A 5 2.86 3.10 32.44
CA ARG A 5 3.68 4.28 32.80
C ARG A 5 5.12 3.96 33.15
N ARG A 6 5.46 2.67 33.38
CA ARG A 6 6.80 2.24 33.79
C ARG A 6 7.65 1.68 32.65
N THR A 7 7.04 1.46 31.49
CA THR A 7 7.74 1.11 30.26
C THR A 7 8.28 2.39 29.63
N ASN A 8 9.60 2.59 29.71
CA ASN A 8 10.27 3.65 28.95
C ASN A 8 10.27 3.21 27.48
N PRO A 9 9.47 3.83 26.59
CA PRO A 9 9.45 3.42 25.20
C PRO A 9 10.82 3.71 24.58
N TYR A 10 11.38 2.73 23.87
CA TYR A 10 12.61 2.94 23.12
C TYR A 10 12.35 4.06 22.09
N PRO A 11 13.15 5.15 22.06
CA PRO A 11 12.87 6.30 21.23
C PRO A 11 13.26 6.00 19.78
N PHE A 12 12.39 5.29 19.06
CA PHE A 12 12.50 5.11 17.61
C PHE A 12 12.28 6.47 16.94
N THR A 13 13.36 7.18 16.64
CA THR A 13 13.30 8.52 16.04
C THR A 13 13.44 8.43 14.52
N TRP A 14 14.38 7.62 14.02
CA TRP A 14 14.71 7.53 12.59
C TRP A 14 14.71 6.11 12.04
N GLU A 15 14.78 5.10 12.90
CA GLU A 15 14.91 3.71 12.50
C GLU A 15 13.67 3.22 11.75
N ILE A 16 12.47 3.59 12.19
CA ILE A 16 11.20 3.17 11.54
C ILE A 16 11.05 3.82 10.16
N PRO A 17 11.20 5.16 10.01
CA PRO A 17 11.22 5.78 8.68
C PRO A 17 12.26 5.18 7.75
N VAL A 18 13.51 5.00 8.22
CA VAL A 18 14.59 4.42 7.39
C VAL A 18 14.27 2.98 6.99
N ALA A 19 13.83 2.14 7.93
CA ALA A 19 13.44 0.76 7.64
C ALA A 19 12.30 0.71 6.62
N THR A 20 11.35 1.64 6.71
CA THR A 20 10.24 1.75 5.75
C THR A 20 10.76 2.12 4.37
N VAL A 21 11.63 3.12 4.26
CA VAL A 21 12.24 3.53 2.98
C VAL A 21 13.04 2.39 2.35
N VAL A 22 13.87 1.70 3.14
CA VAL A 22 14.66 0.55 2.67
C VAL A 22 13.75 -0.59 2.22
N ALA A 23 12.72 -0.92 2.99
CA ALA A 23 11.76 -1.97 2.62
C ALA A 23 11.02 -1.64 1.31
N VAL A 24 10.57 -0.39 1.15
CA VAL A 24 9.93 0.08 -0.08
C VAL A 24 10.91 0.02 -1.25
N ALA A 25 12.13 0.53 -1.10
CA ALA A 25 13.14 0.49 -2.16
C ALA A 25 13.44 -0.95 -2.62
N LEU A 26 13.61 -1.88 -1.69
CA LEU A 26 13.79 -3.30 -2.00
C LEU A 26 12.57 -3.89 -2.72
N LEU A 27 11.36 -3.55 -2.27
CA LEU A 27 10.13 -4.01 -2.89
C LEU A 27 10.01 -3.54 -4.35
N LEU A 28 10.35 -2.29 -4.64
CA LEU A 28 10.36 -1.75 -6.01
C LEU A 28 11.45 -2.42 -6.87
N ILE A 29 12.64 -2.66 -6.33
CA ILE A 29 13.70 -3.39 -7.06
C ILE A 29 13.23 -4.79 -7.44
N LEU A 30 12.58 -5.51 -6.50
CA LEU A 30 11.98 -6.81 -6.78
C LEU A 30 10.80 -6.71 -7.77
N GLY A 31 10.02 -5.64 -7.70
CA GLY A 31 8.94 -5.33 -8.65
C GLY A 31 9.42 -5.19 -10.08
N ILE A 32 10.53 -4.49 -10.30
CA ILE A 32 11.18 -4.35 -11.62
C ILE A 32 11.55 -5.73 -12.18
N HIS A 33 12.14 -6.61 -11.36
CA HIS A 33 12.46 -7.99 -11.78
C HIS A 33 11.22 -8.83 -12.05
N ALA A 34 10.18 -8.67 -11.24
CA ALA A 34 8.89 -9.34 -11.45
C ALA A 34 8.21 -8.88 -12.75
N GLY A 35 8.26 -7.58 -13.07
CA GLY A 35 7.77 -7.03 -14.33
C GLY A 35 8.53 -7.59 -15.53
N ARG A 36 9.87 -7.61 -15.49
CA ARG A 36 10.69 -8.25 -16.52
C ARG A 36 10.36 -9.74 -16.67
N ALA A 37 10.27 -10.47 -15.56
CA ALA A 37 9.95 -11.90 -15.58
C ALA A 37 8.55 -12.16 -16.16
N GLY A 38 7.55 -11.32 -15.83
CA GLY A 38 6.21 -11.37 -16.41
C GLY A 38 6.19 -11.09 -17.91
N ALA A 39 6.93 -10.08 -18.36
CA ALA A 39 7.08 -9.79 -19.79
C ALA A 39 7.67 -10.98 -20.55
N ASN A 40 8.74 -11.57 -20.02
CA ASN A 40 9.42 -12.73 -20.58
C ASN A 40 8.53 -13.98 -20.59
N LEU A 41 7.75 -14.22 -19.51
CA LEU A 41 6.77 -15.30 -19.47
C LEU A 41 5.73 -15.19 -20.59
N VAL A 42 5.17 -13.99 -20.79
CA VAL A 42 4.16 -13.75 -21.83
C VAL A 42 4.76 -13.84 -23.23
N ALA A 43 6.02 -13.46 -23.39
CA ALA A 43 6.75 -13.59 -24.65
C ALA A 43 7.19 -15.03 -24.96
N GLY A 44 6.93 -16.01 -24.08
CA GLY A 44 7.33 -17.41 -24.27
C GLY A 44 8.75 -17.75 -23.81
N ALA A 45 9.47 -16.80 -23.21
CA ALA A 45 10.84 -16.98 -22.70
C ALA A 45 10.89 -17.82 -21.40
N GLY A 46 9.74 -18.05 -20.76
CA GLY A 46 9.65 -18.70 -19.45
C GLY A 46 9.96 -17.76 -18.28
N LEU A 47 10.01 -18.33 -17.07
CA LEU A 47 10.29 -17.59 -15.85
C LEU A 47 11.79 -17.27 -15.76
N THR A 48 12.13 -16.00 -15.88
CA THR A 48 13.53 -15.52 -15.89
C THR A 48 13.85 -14.79 -14.59
N LEU A 49 14.67 -15.39 -13.74
CA LEU A 49 15.11 -14.83 -12.47
C LEU A 49 16.58 -14.37 -12.56
N PRO A 50 16.92 -13.17 -12.04
CA PRO A 50 18.30 -12.70 -12.02
C PRO A 50 19.13 -13.50 -11.00
N SER A 51 20.46 -13.52 -11.16
CA SER A 51 21.34 -13.97 -10.09
C SER A 51 21.39 -12.94 -8.97
N ARG A 52 21.82 -13.34 -7.77
CA ARG A 52 21.94 -12.43 -6.62
C ARG A 52 22.93 -11.29 -6.90
N GLU A 53 23.94 -11.56 -7.70
CA GLU A 53 25.02 -10.63 -8.06
C GLU A 53 24.53 -9.53 -9.02
N THR A 54 23.59 -9.85 -9.90
CA THR A 54 23.06 -8.91 -10.89
C THR A 54 21.78 -8.21 -10.44
N LEU A 55 21.26 -8.55 -9.27
CA LEU A 55 19.98 -8.05 -8.78
C LEU A 55 19.88 -6.51 -8.80
N PHE A 56 20.93 -5.80 -8.40
CA PHE A 56 20.93 -4.34 -8.37
C PHE A 56 21.49 -3.72 -9.64
N THR A 57 22.53 -4.33 -10.22
CA THR A 57 23.26 -3.78 -11.36
C THR A 57 22.48 -3.87 -12.67
N SER A 58 21.54 -4.81 -12.80
CA SER A 58 20.72 -4.94 -14.00
C SER A 58 19.49 -4.03 -14.03
N VAL A 59 19.12 -3.40 -12.92
CA VAL A 59 17.94 -2.53 -12.82
C VAL A 59 17.91 -1.42 -13.88
N PRO A 60 19.01 -0.65 -14.11
CA PRO A 60 18.99 0.39 -15.15
C PRO A 60 18.75 -0.19 -16.55
N GLY A 61 19.30 -1.37 -16.86
CA GLY A 61 19.07 -2.05 -18.14
C GLY A 61 17.61 -2.45 -18.33
N ILE A 62 16.99 -3.02 -17.28
CA ILE A 62 15.57 -3.40 -17.31
C ILE A 62 14.67 -2.18 -17.52
N LEU A 63 14.95 -1.08 -16.82
CA LEU A 63 14.22 0.19 -17.01
C LEU A 63 14.41 0.76 -18.43
N GLY A 64 15.57 0.53 -19.03
CA GLY A 64 15.84 0.81 -20.45
C GLY A 64 15.06 -0.08 -21.42
N GLY A 65 14.42 -1.15 -20.94
CA GLY A 65 13.66 -2.13 -21.72
C GLY A 65 14.47 -3.36 -22.14
N ASP A 66 15.66 -3.57 -21.58
CA ASP A 66 16.43 -4.80 -21.81
C ASP A 66 15.84 -5.97 -21.01
N ALA A 67 15.15 -6.87 -21.71
CA ALA A 67 14.57 -8.08 -21.16
C ALA A 67 15.59 -9.14 -20.68
N GLY A 68 16.83 -9.04 -21.17
CA GLY A 68 17.93 -9.97 -20.85
C GLY A 68 18.85 -9.47 -19.74
N ALA A 69 18.70 -8.21 -19.31
CA ALA A 69 19.60 -7.58 -18.35
C ALA A 69 19.76 -8.42 -17.06
N GLY A 70 21.01 -8.79 -16.75
CA GLY A 70 21.35 -9.56 -15.55
C GLY A 70 21.07 -11.06 -15.62
N LEU A 71 20.67 -11.61 -16.78
CA LEU A 71 20.57 -13.06 -16.99
C LEU A 71 21.92 -13.62 -17.45
N SER A 72 22.38 -14.69 -16.80
CA SER A 72 23.62 -15.39 -17.17
C SER A 72 23.48 -16.19 -18.47
N SER A 73 22.29 -16.75 -18.71
CA SER A 73 21.96 -17.53 -19.91
C SER A 73 20.57 -17.12 -20.41
N PRO A 74 20.47 -16.02 -21.17
CA PRO A 74 19.18 -15.53 -21.66
C PRO A 74 18.56 -16.51 -22.69
N PRO A 75 17.24 -16.78 -22.61
CA PRO A 75 16.51 -17.51 -23.65
C PRO A 75 16.61 -16.86 -25.03
N SER A 76 16.42 -17.63 -26.10
CA SER A 76 16.49 -17.14 -27.49
C SER A 76 15.32 -16.23 -27.88
N GLN A 77 14.18 -16.34 -27.20
CA GLN A 77 13.04 -15.45 -27.35
C GLN A 77 12.90 -14.63 -26.07
N LEU A 78 13.05 -13.31 -26.18
CA LEU A 78 12.89 -12.36 -25.08
C LEU A 78 11.78 -11.37 -25.40
N ALA A 79 11.19 -10.78 -24.37
CA ALA A 79 10.21 -9.72 -24.55
C ALA A 79 10.82 -8.49 -25.24
N GLY A 80 10.05 -7.85 -26.11
CA GLY A 80 10.45 -6.58 -26.71
C GLY A 80 10.53 -5.44 -25.68
N PRO A 81 11.30 -4.37 -25.95
CA PRO A 81 11.53 -3.30 -24.98
C PRO A 81 10.27 -2.58 -24.48
N LEU A 82 9.27 -2.42 -25.36
CA LEU A 82 7.99 -1.83 -24.98
C LEU A 82 7.21 -2.76 -24.02
N ALA A 83 7.21 -4.07 -24.28
CA ALA A 83 6.53 -5.04 -23.43
C ALA A 83 7.14 -5.05 -22.02
N VAL A 84 8.48 -5.02 -21.91
CA VAL A 84 9.18 -4.92 -20.62
C VAL A 84 8.75 -3.67 -19.87
N ARG A 85 8.78 -2.49 -20.51
CA ARG A 85 8.40 -1.23 -19.86
C ARG A 85 6.95 -1.22 -19.40
N VAL A 86 6.02 -1.77 -20.20
CA VAL A 86 4.60 -1.87 -19.83
C VAL A 86 4.42 -2.77 -18.62
N TRP A 87 4.99 -3.98 -18.64
CA TRP A 87 4.88 -4.91 -17.52
C TRP A 87 5.52 -4.37 -16.24
N VAL A 88 6.70 -3.78 -16.33
CA VAL A 88 7.35 -3.11 -15.19
C VAL A 88 6.45 -2.00 -14.65
N SER A 89 5.93 -1.12 -15.51
CA SER A 89 5.05 -0.03 -15.08
C SER A 89 3.77 -0.53 -14.40
N LEU A 90 3.16 -1.62 -14.91
CA LEU A 90 1.97 -2.23 -14.32
C LEU A 90 2.25 -2.81 -12.92
N ILE A 91 3.34 -3.55 -12.77
CA ILE A 91 3.73 -4.16 -11.49
C ILE A 91 4.12 -3.07 -10.47
N GLU A 92 4.92 -2.08 -10.88
CA GLU A 92 5.30 -0.96 -10.02
C GLU A 92 4.08 -0.15 -9.57
N ALA A 93 3.15 0.16 -10.47
CA ALA A 93 1.92 0.87 -10.12
C ALA A 93 1.08 0.09 -9.10
N LEU A 94 0.97 -1.23 -9.27
CA LEU A 94 0.28 -2.10 -8.33
C LEU A 94 0.98 -2.10 -6.95
N LEU A 95 2.29 -2.29 -6.92
CA LEU A 95 3.07 -2.33 -5.68
C LEU A 95 3.03 -0.99 -4.94
N LEU A 96 3.14 0.13 -5.65
CA LEU A 96 2.99 1.47 -5.07
C LEU A 96 1.60 1.67 -4.49
N THR A 97 0.55 1.25 -5.20
CA THR A 97 -0.84 1.35 -4.72
C THR A 97 -1.03 0.54 -3.44
N LEU A 98 -0.55 -0.71 -3.41
CA LEU A 98 -0.65 -1.57 -2.23
C LEU A 98 0.20 -1.05 -1.06
N THR A 99 1.37 -0.50 -1.33
CA THR A 99 2.25 0.09 -0.33
C THR A 99 1.61 1.32 0.30
N LEU A 100 1.10 2.26 -0.50
CA LEU A 100 0.41 3.45 0.00
C LEU A 100 -0.84 3.07 0.81
N TRP A 101 -1.61 2.10 0.32
CA TRP A 101 -2.76 1.57 1.05
C TRP A 101 -2.34 0.94 2.39
N GLY A 102 -1.28 0.13 2.40
CA GLY A 102 -0.74 -0.50 3.61
C GLY A 102 -0.23 0.51 4.64
N ILE A 103 0.51 1.52 4.19
CA ILE A 103 0.97 2.64 5.04
C ILE A 103 -0.24 3.37 5.64
N LYS A 104 -1.22 3.72 4.80
CA LYS A 104 -2.45 4.38 5.25
C LYS A 104 -3.19 3.53 6.28
N ALA A 105 -3.43 2.25 6.00
CA ALA A 105 -4.10 1.35 6.91
C ALA A 105 -3.35 1.22 8.24
N GLY A 106 -2.01 1.18 8.19
CA GLY A 106 -1.16 1.18 9.38
C GLY A 106 -1.27 2.47 10.19
N MET A 107 -1.25 3.63 9.53
CA MET A 107 -1.45 4.93 10.17
C MET A 107 -2.85 5.07 10.79
N ASP A 108 -3.89 4.61 10.10
CA ASP A 108 -5.26 4.64 10.62
C ASP A 108 -5.42 3.70 11.84
N ARG A 109 -4.65 2.60 11.88
CA ARG A 109 -4.72 1.59 12.95
C ARG A 109 -3.84 1.90 14.16
N TRP A 110 -2.65 2.45 13.96
CA TRP A 110 -1.62 2.64 14.99
C TRP A 110 -0.97 4.04 15.00
N GLY A 111 -1.36 4.93 14.10
CA GLY A 111 -0.73 6.23 13.94
C GLY A 111 -0.99 7.21 15.09
N PRO A 112 -0.17 8.27 15.21
CA PRO A 112 -0.20 9.22 16.32
C PRO A 112 -1.48 10.06 16.39
N GLY A 113 -2.20 10.22 15.28
CA GLY A 113 -3.49 10.93 15.23
C GLY A 113 -4.69 10.10 15.70
N ARG A 114 -4.47 8.84 16.11
CA ARG A 114 -5.56 7.94 16.52
C ARG A 114 -6.07 8.31 17.91
N ILE A 115 -7.20 9.01 17.98
CA ILE A 115 -7.90 9.25 19.23
C ILE A 115 -8.50 7.92 19.71
N GLN A 116 -7.89 7.31 20.71
CA GLN A 116 -8.37 6.07 21.34
C GLN A 116 -9.57 6.38 22.25
N GLY A 117 -10.58 5.51 22.26
CA GLY A 117 -11.75 5.65 23.14
C GLY A 117 -12.89 6.51 22.59
N MET A 118 -12.78 7.03 21.36
CA MET A 118 -13.93 7.59 20.65
C MET A 118 -14.80 6.45 20.13
N ALA A 119 -16.11 6.54 20.39
CA ALA A 119 -17.08 5.67 19.77
C ALA A 119 -16.97 5.80 18.24
N THR A 120 -16.97 4.67 17.53
CA THR A 120 -17.04 4.69 16.06
C THR A 120 -18.27 5.46 15.60
N ARG A 121 -18.31 5.92 14.35
CA ARG A 121 -19.48 6.64 13.83
C ARG A 121 -20.76 5.79 13.96
N GLU A 122 -20.64 4.48 13.79
CA GLU A 122 -21.73 3.52 13.98
C GLU A 122 -22.10 3.32 15.45
N GLU A 123 -21.13 3.22 16.36
CA GLU A 123 -21.39 3.14 17.80
C GLU A 123 -22.04 4.43 18.32
N ALA A 124 -21.53 5.59 17.90
CA ALA A 124 -22.12 6.88 18.21
C ALA A 124 -23.53 7.00 17.65
N GLU A 125 -23.78 6.53 16.42
CA GLU A 125 -25.11 6.49 15.83
C GLU A 125 -26.05 5.52 16.56
N ARG A 126 -25.53 4.39 17.04
CA ARG A 126 -26.31 3.39 17.78
C ARG A 126 -26.62 3.83 19.22
N LEU A 127 -25.69 4.52 19.88
CA LEU A 127 -25.85 5.07 21.23
C LEU A 127 -26.68 6.34 21.25
N LEU A 128 -26.41 7.28 20.34
CA LEU A 128 -27.10 8.58 20.30
C LEU A 128 -28.36 8.55 19.46
N GLY A 129 -28.52 7.56 18.58
CA GLY A 129 -29.71 7.40 17.74
C GLY A 129 -29.99 8.63 16.87
N ARG A 130 -28.97 9.37 16.44
CA ARG A 130 -29.13 10.71 15.85
C ARG A 130 -30.02 10.70 14.60
N SER A 131 -29.95 9.65 13.79
CA SER A 131 -30.84 9.41 12.65
C SER A 131 -32.28 9.07 13.08
N ARG A 132 -32.48 8.33 14.18
CA ARG A 132 -33.81 8.12 14.78
C ARG A 132 -34.38 9.43 15.32
N LEU A 133 -33.58 10.21 16.04
CA LEU A 133 -33.99 11.53 16.56
C LEU A 133 -34.38 12.48 15.43
N ARG A 134 -33.65 12.50 14.31
CA ARG A 134 -34.03 13.29 13.12
C ARG A 134 -35.34 12.81 12.50
N LYS A 135 -35.57 11.50 12.42
CA LYS A 135 -36.83 10.94 11.89
C LYS A 135 -38.03 11.29 12.78
N SER A 136 -37.84 11.34 14.09
CA SER A 136 -38.88 11.69 15.06
C SER A 136 -38.92 13.20 15.40
N ALA A 137 -38.19 14.05 14.66
CA ALA A 137 -38.04 15.47 14.99
C ALA A 137 -39.38 16.22 15.03
N ALA A 138 -40.34 15.88 14.16
CA ALA A 138 -41.68 16.46 14.16
C ALA A 138 -42.53 16.10 15.39
N VAL A 139 -42.21 14.98 16.07
CA VAL A 139 -42.87 14.57 17.31
C VAL A 139 -42.18 15.21 18.52
N VAL A 140 -40.86 15.31 18.51
CA VAL A 140 -40.07 15.88 19.62
C VAL A 140 -40.12 17.41 19.64
N ARG A 141 -40.11 18.06 18.48
CA ARG A 141 -40.17 19.51 18.29
C ARG A 141 -41.26 19.87 17.27
N PRO A 142 -42.55 19.67 17.60
CA PRO A 142 -43.67 20.01 16.72
C PRO A 142 -43.78 21.52 16.47
N ASP A 143 -43.23 22.33 17.37
CA ASP A 143 -43.12 23.79 17.25
C ASP A 143 -42.24 24.21 16.06
N LEU A 144 -41.18 23.45 15.75
CA LEU A 144 -40.26 23.73 14.64
C LEU A 144 -40.56 22.91 13.39
N TYR A 145 -40.96 21.65 13.57
CA TYR A 145 -41.06 20.67 12.49
C TYR A 145 -42.46 20.08 12.32
N GLY A 146 -43.45 20.57 13.06
CA GLY A 146 -44.84 20.17 12.89
C GLY A 146 -45.38 20.66 11.54
N LYS A 147 -46.22 19.84 10.89
CA LYS A 147 -46.98 20.30 9.72
C LYS A 147 -47.92 21.42 10.16
N ARG A 148 -47.78 22.61 9.56
CA ARG A 148 -48.83 23.63 9.62
C ARG A 148 -50.10 23.00 9.05
N ARG A 149 -51.10 22.85 9.91
CA ARG A 149 -52.47 22.55 9.50
C ARG A 149 -53.11 23.80 8.94
#